data_AF-A0A1M5KHX4-F1
#
_entry.id   AF-A0A1M5KHX4-F1
#
_cell.length_a   1.000
_cell.length_b   1.000
_cell.length_c   1.000
_cell.angle_alpha   90.00
_cell.angle_beta   90.00
_cell.angle_gamma   90.00
#
_symmetry.space_group_name_H-M   'P 1'
#
loop_
_entity.id
_entity.type
_entity.pdbx_description
1 polymer ?
#
loop_
_entity_poly.entity_id
_entity_poly.type
_entity_poly.pdbx_seq_one_letter_code
_entity_poly.pdbx_strand_id
1 'polypeptide(L)'
;MVGTTEEVLQKEHLLAQKAQGILEHQQELKTLNHQKKMLKQEQPTTEKLQLTYKESIEFGEQVKKYEENLQQIEIQLQKVRRELHALKLQAKKLLPVTGIKIKVSTYSDDDSPIQVFCVEYIKSAKANGTEGQFQIQPLKG
;
A
#
# COMPACT_ATOMS: atom_id res chain seq x y z
N MET A 1 7.93 34.44 2.13
CA MET A 1 8.14 34.44 0.67
C MET A 1 7.07 33.56 0.07
N VAL A 2 6.12 34.16 -0.64
CA VAL A 2 5.06 33.44 -1.36
C VAL A 2 5.73 32.81 -2.56
N GLY A 3 5.77 31.47 -2.65
CA GLY A 3 6.32 30.77 -3.81
C GLY A 3 5.59 31.23 -5.07
N THR A 4 6.28 31.28 -6.21
CA THR A 4 5.66 31.63 -7.49
C THR A 4 4.51 30.65 -7.77
N THR A 5 3.47 31.09 -8.49
CA THR A 5 2.30 30.27 -8.82
C THR A 5 2.69 28.92 -9.45
N GLU A 6 3.79 28.90 -10.19
CA GLU A 6 4.37 27.72 -10.83
C GLU A 6 4.99 26.72 -9.82
N GLU A 7 5.69 27.20 -8.79
CA GLU A 7 6.22 26.35 -7.71
C GLU A 7 5.10 25.70 -6.89
N VAL A 8 3.97 26.39 -6.71
CA VAL A 8 2.79 25.85 -6.02
C VAL A 8 2.17 24.74 -6.86
N LEU A 9 1.93 24.98 -8.16
CA LEU A 9 1.38 23.98 -9.08
C LEU A 9 2.27 22.73 -9.19
N GLN A 10 3.60 22.91 -9.22
CA GLN A 10 4.54 21.79 -9.25
C GLN A 10 4.49 20.94 -7.98
N LYS A 11 4.38 21.58 -6.80
CA LYS A 11 4.24 20.87 -5.52
C LYS A 11 2.90 20.14 -5.41
N GLU A 12 1.82 20.75 -5.89
CA GLU A 12 0.50 20.11 -5.95
C GLU A 12 0.53 18.87 -6.87
N HIS A 13 1.13 18.98 -8.05
CA HIS A 13 1.29 17.85 -8.97
C HIS A 13 2.13 16.72 -8.37
N LEU A 14 3.27 17.05 -7.73
CA LEU A 14 4.10 16.05 -7.04
C LEU A 14 3.34 15.37 -5.90
N LEU A 15 2.59 16.14 -5.13
CA LEU A 15 1.82 15.60 -4.01
C LEU A 15 0.65 14.74 -4.50
N ALA A 16 0.05 15.07 -5.64
CA ALA A 16 -0.92 14.25 -6.32
C ALA A 16 -0.34 12.89 -6.73
N GLN A 17 0.79 12.89 -7.44
CA GLN A 17 1.49 11.64 -7.81
C GLN A 17 1.83 10.78 -6.58
N LYS A 18 2.27 11.40 -5.48
CA LYS A 18 2.58 10.67 -4.25
C LYS A 18 1.32 10.11 -3.58
N ALA A 19 0.21 10.84 -3.62
CA ALA A 19 -1.07 10.36 -3.11
C ALA A 19 -1.60 9.17 -3.92
N GLN A 20 -1.48 9.21 -5.25
CA GLN A 20 -1.78 8.06 -6.11
C GLN A 20 -0.93 6.84 -5.72
N GLY A 21 0.39 7.00 -5.62
CA GLY A 21 1.28 5.92 -5.21
C GLY A 21 0.90 5.35 -3.83
N ILE A 22 0.52 6.21 -2.87
CA ILE A 22 0.03 5.77 -1.55
C ILE A 22 -1.20 4.87 -1.69
N LEU A 23 -2.17 5.23 -2.53
CA LEU A 23 -3.39 4.44 -2.75
C LEU A 23 -3.07 3.09 -3.39
N GLU A 24 -2.22 3.08 -4.42
CA GLU A 24 -1.80 1.86 -5.12
C GLU A 24 -1.11 0.88 -4.15
N HIS A 25 -0.14 1.36 -3.35
CA HIS A 25 0.56 0.51 -2.38
C HIS A 25 -0.37 0.05 -1.24
N GLN A 26 -1.37 0.85 -0.84
CA GLN A 26 -2.39 0.42 0.11
C GLN A 26 -3.26 -0.71 -0.45
N GLN A 27 -3.62 -0.62 -1.72
CA GLN A 27 -4.38 -1.67 -2.41
C GLN A 27 -3.53 -2.93 -2.55
N GLU A 28 -2.27 -2.80 -2.94
CA GLU A 28 -1.33 -3.93 -3.03
C GLU A 28 -1.16 -4.63 -1.67
N LEU A 29 -1.02 -3.87 -0.57
CA LEU A 29 -0.99 -4.47 0.77
C LEU A 29 -2.27 -5.25 1.09
N LYS A 30 -3.45 -4.77 0.69
CA LYS A 30 -4.70 -5.51 0.89
C LYS A 30 -4.67 -6.82 0.12
N THR A 31 -4.27 -6.79 -1.15
CA THR A 31 -4.15 -7.97 -2.00
C THR A 31 -3.18 -8.98 -1.41
N LEU A 32 -1.97 -8.56 -1.02
CA LEU A 32 -0.95 -9.43 -0.43
C LEU A 32 -1.40 -10.02 0.92
N ASN A 33 -2.09 -9.25 1.76
CA ASN A 33 -2.64 -9.78 3.01
C ASN A 33 -3.76 -10.79 2.75
N HIS A 34 -4.58 -10.57 1.71
CA HIS A 34 -5.60 -11.52 1.30
C HIS A 34 -4.97 -12.81 0.78
N GLN A 35 -3.99 -12.73 -0.12
CA GLN A 35 -3.22 -13.88 -0.61
C GLN A 35 -2.56 -14.65 0.53
N LYS A 36 -1.94 -13.95 1.49
CA LYS A 36 -1.39 -14.58 2.70
C LYS A 36 -2.45 -15.35 3.49
N LYS A 37 -3.65 -14.79 3.61
CA LYS A 37 -4.77 -15.43 4.32
C LYS A 37 -5.24 -16.68 3.58
N MET A 38 -5.39 -16.61 2.26
CA MET A 38 -5.77 -17.77 1.44
C MET A 38 -4.71 -18.86 1.52
N LEU A 39 -3.43 -18.51 1.34
CA LEU A 39 -2.33 -19.47 1.44
C LEU A 39 -2.34 -20.18 2.81
N LYS A 40 -2.52 -19.45 3.91
CA LYS A 40 -2.64 -20.05 5.25
C LYS A 40 -3.81 -21.03 5.41
N GLN A 41 -4.89 -20.87 4.64
CA GLN A 41 -6.00 -21.81 4.61
C GLN A 41 -5.66 -23.07 3.80
N GLU A 42 -4.74 -22.95 2.85
CA GLU A 42 -4.19 -24.04 2.02
C GLU A 42 -2.97 -24.72 2.67
N GLN A 43 -2.76 -24.54 3.98
CA GLN A 43 -1.65 -25.19 4.68
C GLN A 43 -1.72 -26.71 4.48
N PRO A 44 -0.64 -27.35 3.96
CA PRO A 44 -0.62 -28.79 3.80
C PRO A 44 -0.88 -29.50 5.12
N THR A 45 -1.90 -30.34 5.14
CA THR A 45 -2.28 -31.18 6.28
C THR A 45 -2.49 -32.61 5.80
N THR A 46 -2.36 -33.56 6.71
CA THR A 46 -2.64 -34.98 6.44
C THR A 46 -3.52 -35.55 7.54
N GLU A 47 -4.54 -36.29 7.14
CA GLU A 47 -5.43 -37.01 8.07
C GLU A 47 -4.85 -38.40 8.44
N LYS A 48 -3.79 -38.83 7.76
CA LYS A 48 -3.14 -40.13 8.02
C LYS A 48 -2.22 -40.05 9.23
N LEU A 49 -2.44 -40.95 10.19
CA LEU A 49 -1.54 -41.15 11.34
C LEU A 49 -0.17 -41.70 10.93
N GLN A 50 -0.09 -42.45 9.83
CA GLN A 50 1.15 -42.98 9.29
C GLN A 50 1.16 -42.79 7.77
N LEU A 51 2.19 -42.13 7.28
CA LEU A 51 2.48 -41.99 5.85
C LEU A 51 3.46 -43.08 5.43
N THR A 52 3.29 -43.61 4.24
CA THR A 52 4.36 -44.38 3.60
C THR A 52 5.55 -43.48 3.31
N TYR A 53 6.74 -44.07 3.09
CA TYR A 53 7.94 -43.30 2.75
C TYR A 53 7.73 -42.36 1.55
N LYS A 54 7.03 -42.84 0.51
CA LYS A 54 6.73 -42.04 -0.69
C LYS A 54 5.79 -40.87 -0.37
N GLU A 55 4.72 -41.12 0.38
CA GLU A 55 3.78 -40.07 0.79
C GLU A 55 4.43 -39.04 1.73
N SER A 56 5.37 -39.47 2.58
CA SER A 56 6.14 -38.58 3.43
C SER A 56 7.04 -37.64 2.62
N ILE A 57 7.63 -38.12 1.52
CA ILE A 57 8.42 -37.27 0.61
C ILE A 57 7.50 -36.26 -0.07
N GLU A 58 6.40 -36.71 -0.66
CA GLU A 58 5.45 -35.84 -1.37
C GLU A 58 4.86 -34.77 -0.43
N PHE A 59 4.51 -35.16 0.81
CA PHE A 59 4.04 -34.21 1.82
C PHE A 59 5.14 -33.20 2.20
N GLY A 60 6.38 -33.65 2.35
CA GLY A 60 7.52 -32.77 2.62
C GLY A 60 7.75 -31.74 1.51
N GLU A 61 7.61 -32.13 0.24
CA GLU A 61 7.69 -31.21 -0.91
C GLU A 61 6.54 -30.20 -0.90
N GLN A 62 5.33 -30.61 -0.56
CA GLN A 62 4.18 -29.71 -0.42
C GLN A 62 4.39 -28.69 0.70
N VAL A 63 4.86 -29.13 1.86
CA VAL A 63 5.18 -28.24 2.99
C VAL A 63 6.28 -27.25 2.59
N LYS A 64 7.35 -27.72 1.95
CA LYS A 64 8.44 -26.86 1.50
C LYS A 64 7.95 -25.78 0.52
N LYS A 65 7.15 -26.15 -0.48
CA LYS A 65 6.58 -25.21 -1.44
C LYS A 65 5.65 -24.20 -0.77
N TYR A 66 4.86 -24.64 0.21
CA TYR A 66 4.02 -23.76 1.01
C TYR A 66 4.85 -22.72 1.79
N GLU A 67 5.93 -23.14 2.44
CA GLU A 67 6.84 -22.26 3.17
C GLU A 67 7.53 -21.25 2.25
N GLU A 68 8.01 -21.68 1.08
CA GLU A 68 8.60 -20.81 0.07
C GLU A 68 7.62 -19.73 -0.41
N ASN A 69 6.38 -20.12 -0.72
CA ASN A 69 5.33 -19.19 -1.13
C ASN A 69 4.99 -18.19 -0.01
N LEU A 70 4.91 -18.66 1.24
CA LEU A 70 4.62 -17.81 2.38
C LEU A 70 5.74 -16.78 2.59
N GLN A 71 6.99 -17.22 2.50
CA GLN A 71 8.16 -16.35 2.63
C GLN A 71 8.19 -15.29 1.52
N GLN A 72 7.88 -15.65 0.26
CA GLN A 72 7.81 -14.68 -0.84
C GLN A 72 6.77 -13.59 -0.59
N ILE A 73 5.55 -13.97 -0.15
CA ILE A 73 4.50 -13.00 0.19
C ILE A 73 4.95 -12.10 1.35
N GLU A 74 5.64 -12.64 2.34
CA GLU A 74 6.15 -11.84 3.46
C GLU A 74 7.23 -10.83 3.05
N ILE A 75 8.13 -11.22 2.16
CA ILE A 75 9.14 -10.31 1.58
C ILE A 75 8.46 -9.17 0.82
N GLN A 76 7.46 -9.49 -0.01
CA GLN A 76 6.69 -8.49 -0.76
C GLN A 76 5.94 -7.54 0.19
N LEU A 77 5.27 -8.07 1.21
CA LEU A 77 4.61 -7.25 2.23
C LEU A 77 5.57 -6.28 2.92
N GLN A 78 6.78 -6.74 3.26
CA GLN A 78 7.79 -5.86 3.86
C GLN A 78 8.26 -4.77 2.90
N LYS A 79 8.48 -5.11 1.62
CA LYS A 79 8.87 -4.15 0.58
C LYS A 79 7.82 -3.05 0.41
N VAL A 80 6.57 -3.43 0.16
CA VAL A 80 5.46 -2.49 -0.06
C VAL A 80 5.22 -1.62 1.18
N ARG A 81 5.37 -2.17 2.40
CA ARG A 81 5.29 -1.37 3.64
C ARG A 81 6.38 -0.30 3.72
N ARG A 82 7.62 -0.62 3.34
CA ARG A 82 8.73 0.32 3.34
C ARG A 82 8.53 1.42 2.29
N GLU A 83 8.11 1.05 1.09
CA GLU A 83 7.82 1.98 0.00
C GLU A 83 6.66 2.91 0.36
N LEU A 84 5.57 2.38 0.91
CA LEU A 84 4.45 3.15 1.42
C LEU A 84 4.87 4.13 2.52
N HIS A 85 5.74 3.70 3.44
CA HIS A 85 6.25 4.57 4.49
C HIS A 85 7.09 5.73 3.91
N ALA A 86 7.98 5.43 2.96
CA ALA A 86 8.79 6.43 2.29
C ALA A 86 7.92 7.43 1.52
N LEU A 87 6.92 6.96 0.76
CA LEU A 87 5.96 7.80 0.04
C LEU A 87 5.20 8.74 0.97
N LYS A 88 4.71 8.23 2.10
CA LYS A 88 4.04 9.06 3.14
C LYS A 88 4.98 10.11 3.72
N LEU A 89 6.24 9.77 3.96
CA LEU A 89 7.23 10.71 4.48
C LEU A 89 7.54 11.83 3.47
N GLN A 90 7.65 11.48 2.18
CA GLN A 90 7.85 12.42 1.09
C GLN A 90 6.61 13.33 0.94
N ALA A 91 5.40 12.77 0.91
CA ALA A 91 4.16 13.52 0.85
C ALA A 91 4.03 14.51 2.03
N LYS A 92 4.42 14.11 3.24
CA LYS A 92 4.41 14.98 4.43
C LYS A 92 5.35 16.19 4.27
N LYS A 93 6.51 16.02 3.64
CA LYS A 93 7.44 17.13 3.38
C LYS A 93 6.89 18.12 2.35
N LEU A 94 5.96 17.68 1.49
CA LEU A 94 5.28 18.51 0.49
C LEU A 94 4.04 19.24 1.05
N LEU A 95 3.65 18.97 2.30
CA LEU A 95 2.47 19.54 2.98
C LEU A 95 2.70 20.78 3.90
N PRO A 96 3.75 21.61 3.78
CA PRO A 96 3.80 22.87 4.53
C PRO A 96 2.81 23.94 4.00
N VAL A 97 2.05 23.63 2.94
CA VAL A 97 0.99 24.51 2.43
C VAL A 97 -0.34 24.02 3.02
N THR A 98 -1.03 24.93 3.70
CA THR A 98 -2.31 24.79 4.41
C THR A 98 -3.39 24.05 3.63
N GLY A 99 -4.18 23.19 4.30
CA GLY A 99 -5.53 22.79 3.90
C GLY A 99 -5.76 22.48 2.41
N ILE A 100 -4.84 21.75 1.78
CA ILE A 100 -4.84 21.60 0.32
C ILE A 100 -5.81 20.52 -0.12
N LYS A 101 -6.74 20.87 -1.00
CA LYS A 101 -7.50 19.91 -1.81
C LYS A 101 -6.68 19.58 -3.04
N ILE A 102 -6.20 18.33 -3.16
CA ILE A 102 -5.21 17.96 -4.17
C ILE A 102 -5.84 17.10 -5.24
N LYS A 103 -6.07 17.68 -6.42
CA LYS A 103 -6.58 16.93 -7.56
C LYS A 103 -5.52 15.91 -8.01
N VAL A 104 -5.83 14.62 -7.90
CA VAL A 104 -4.96 13.54 -8.35
C VAL A 104 -5.45 13.02 -9.69
N SER A 105 -4.80 13.42 -10.77
CA SER A 105 -5.12 12.92 -12.10
C SER A 105 -4.56 11.50 -12.26
N THR A 106 -5.39 10.46 -12.15
CA THR A 106 -5.04 9.13 -12.67
C THR A 106 -5.26 9.16 -14.18
N TYR A 107 -4.18 9.07 -14.95
CA TYR A 107 -4.23 8.94 -16.40
C TYR A 107 -4.46 7.46 -16.75
N SER A 108 -5.59 7.17 -17.38
CA SER A 108 -5.76 5.98 -18.23
C SER A 108 -5.23 6.29 -19.64
N ASP A 109 -4.94 5.26 -20.43
CA ASP A 109 -4.32 5.28 -21.77
C ASP A 109 -4.96 6.21 -22.84
N ASP A 110 -6.00 6.96 -22.48
CA ASP A 110 -6.83 7.84 -23.34
C ASP A 110 -6.77 9.33 -22.94
N ASP A 111 -5.70 9.74 -22.23
CA ASP A 111 -5.34 11.14 -21.92
C ASP A 111 -6.43 11.99 -21.20
N SER A 112 -7.41 11.35 -20.59
CA SER A 112 -8.52 12.00 -19.87
C SER A 112 -8.41 11.76 -18.36
N PRO A 113 -8.12 12.78 -17.52
CA PRO A 113 -7.91 12.56 -16.08
C PRO A 113 -9.17 12.90 -15.28
N ILE A 114 -9.89 11.94 -14.70
CA ILE A 114 -11.01 12.32 -13.82
C ILE A 114 -11.24 11.36 -12.65
N GLN A 115 -10.33 11.36 -11.67
CA GLN A 115 -10.72 11.12 -10.27
C GLN A 115 -10.11 12.18 -9.37
N VAL A 116 -10.89 13.19 -9.00
CA VAL A 116 -10.40 14.21 -8.07
C VAL A 116 -10.41 13.63 -6.67
N PHE A 117 -9.28 13.68 -5.97
CA PHE A 117 -9.22 13.32 -4.55
C PHE A 117 -9.01 14.58 -3.70
N CYS A 118 -9.42 14.51 -2.44
CA CYS A 118 -9.01 15.47 -1.42
C CYS A 118 -8.02 14.72 -0.52
N VAL A 119 -6.78 15.22 -0.47
CA VAL A 119 -5.72 14.64 0.36
C VAL A 119 -5.49 15.58 1.52
N GLU A 120 -6.06 15.27 2.67
CA GLU A 120 -5.86 16.04 3.89
C GLU A 120 -4.87 15.30 4.79
N TYR A 121 -3.89 16.03 5.32
CA TYR A 121 -3.02 15.50 6.37
C TYR A 121 -3.54 15.94 7.72
N ILE A 122 -4.16 15.01 8.42
CA ILE A 122 -4.73 15.25 9.74
C ILE A 122 -3.69 14.85 10.78
N LYS A 123 -3.26 15.81 11.59
CA LYS A 123 -2.50 15.53 12.81
C LYS A 123 -3.48 15.04 13.87
N SER A 124 -3.54 13.73 14.11
CA SER A 124 -4.28 13.20 15.25
C SER A 124 -3.36 13.19 16.48
N ALA A 125 -3.79 13.85 17.55
CA ALA A 125 -3.16 13.70 18.85
C ALA A 125 -3.63 12.37 19.45
N LYS A 126 -2.75 11.36 19.50
CA LYS A 126 -2.99 10.16 20.30
C LYS A 126 -2.21 10.27 21.61
N ALA A 127 -2.66 9.56 22.65
CA ALA A 127 -2.09 9.60 24.00
C ALA A 127 -0.57 9.34 24.07
N ASN A 128 0.03 8.71 23.05
CA ASN A 128 1.46 8.38 22.97
C ASN A 128 2.21 9.10 21.82
N GLY A 129 1.68 10.21 21.29
CA GLY A 129 2.35 11.05 20.30
C GLY A 129 1.47 11.49 19.13
N THR A 130 1.96 12.47 18.36
CA THR A 130 1.32 12.92 17.11
C THR A 130 1.52 11.89 16.00
N GLU A 131 0.47 11.14 15.69
CA GLU A 131 0.43 10.27 14.52
C GLU A 131 -0.32 11.00 13.41
N GLY A 132 0.38 11.30 12.31
CA GLY A 132 -0.22 11.94 11.16
C GLY A 132 -0.84 10.93 10.22
N GLN A 133 -2.12 11.09 9.92
CA GLN A 133 -2.83 10.25 8.96
C GLN A 133 -3.16 11.07 7.71
N PHE A 134 -2.96 10.45 6.55
CA PHE A 134 -3.44 10.98 5.28
C PHE A 134 -4.87 10.49 5.07
N GLN A 135 -5.81 11.41 5.00
CA GLN A 135 -7.17 11.11 4.57
C GLN A 135 -7.27 11.44 3.08
N ILE A 136 -7.50 10.41 2.27
CA ILE A 136 -7.66 10.54 0.83
C ILE A 136 -9.12 10.19 0.53
N GLN A 137 -9.93 11.19 0.20
CA GLN A 137 -11.34 10.99 -0.16
C GLN A 137 -11.55 11.30 -1.64
N PRO A 138 -12.29 10.45 -2.39
CA PRO A 138 -12.72 10.83 -3.72
C PRO A 138 -13.71 12.00 -3.61
N LEU A 139 -13.42 13.11 -4.27
CA LEU A 139 -14.37 14.20 -4.50
C LEU A 139 -15.34 13.71 -5.58
N LYS A 140 -16.58 13.39 -5.19
CA LYS A 140 -17.67 13.25 -6.15
C LYS A 140 -17.85 14.61 -6.81
N GLY A 141 -17.70 14.65 -8.14
CA GLY A 141 -18.00 15.81 -8.97
C GLY A 141 -19.46 16.22 -8.89
#